data_AF-T0AWR3-F1
#
_entry.id   AF-T0AWR3-F1
#
_cell.length_a   1.000
_cell.length_b   1.000
_cell.length_c   1.000
_cell.angle_alpha   90.00
_cell.angle_beta   90.00
_cell.angle_gamma   90.00
#
_symmetry.space_group_name_H-M   'P 1'
#
loop_
_entity.id
_entity.type
_entity.pdbx_description
1 polymer ?
#
loop_
_entity_poly.entity_id
_entity_poly.type
_entity_poly.pdbx_seq_one_letter_code
_entity_poly.pdbx_strand_id
1 'polypeptide(L)'
;MLMSWFAPMWPDSDLALLGALTLSAFLAATLLPGGSEVALAGLLALRPDLSLPALTLATLGNTAGGMSSYALGRLLPRKEASPRLELVRRHGSPILLLSWVPLLGDALCVAAGVLRLSGLSCLVWMALGKGLRYGVIASLLQ
;
A
#
# COMPACT_ATOMS: atom_id res chain seq x y z
N MET A 1 35.49 -16.17 -8.38
CA MET A 1 35.08 -16.23 -6.96
C MET A 1 34.41 -14.91 -6.50
N LEU A 2 33.54 -14.31 -7.33
CA LEU A 2 32.86 -13.03 -7.05
C LEU A 2 31.33 -13.08 -7.28
N MET A 3 30.78 -14.21 -7.74
CA MET A 3 29.35 -14.34 -8.06
C MET A 3 28.49 -14.83 -6.88
N SER A 4 29.07 -15.12 -5.71
CA SER A 4 28.33 -15.63 -4.55
C SER A 4 27.67 -14.55 -3.69
N TRP A 5 27.99 -13.26 -3.90
CA TRP A 5 27.37 -12.14 -3.17
C TRP A 5 25.98 -11.75 -3.71
N PHE A 6 25.65 -12.20 -4.92
CA PHE A 6 24.34 -12.00 -5.55
C PHE A 6 23.47 -13.27 -5.49
N ALA A 7 23.87 -14.29 -4.71
CA ALA A 7 22.97 -15.38 -4.41
C ALA A 7 21.74 -14.76 -3.73
N PRO A 8 20.52 -15.01 -4.23
CA PRO A 8 19.34 -14.43 -3.63
C PRO A 8 19.30 -14.81 -2.15
N MET A 9 19.05 -13.82 -1.29
CA MET A 9 18.97 -13.98 0.16
C MET A 9 17.92 -15.04 0.57
N TRP A 10 17.04 -15.41 -0.37
CA TRP A 10 15.96 -16.37 -0.22
C TRP A 10 15.94 -17.39 -1.37
N PRO A 11 15.46 -18.64 -1.14
CA PRO A 11 15.17 -19.59 -2.21
C PRO A 11 14.18 -19.01 -3.24
N ASP A 12 14.24 -19.50 -4.48
CA ASP A 12 13.43 -18.99 -5.59
C ASP A 12 11.91 -19.03 -5.32
N SER A 13 11.45 -20.02 -4.55
CA SER A 13 10.04 -20.13 -4.12
C SER A 13 9.59 -18.93 -3.28
N ASP A 14 10.47 -18.39 -2.45
CA ASP A 14 10.14 -17.36 -1.47
C ASP A 14 10.14 -16.00 -2.14
N LEU A 15 11.06 -15.79 -3.09
CA LEU A 15 11.00 -14.66 -4.00
C LEU A 15 9.70 -14.63 -4.80
N ALA A 16 9.25 -15.79 -5.31
CA ALA A 16 7.98 -15.88 -6.03
C ALA A 16 6.78 -15.53 -5.14
N LEU A 17 6.74 -16.03 -3.90
CA LEU A 17 5.69 -15.74 -2.92
C LEU A 17 5.66 -14.25 -2.54
N LEU A 18 6.82 -13.67 -2.21
CA LEU A 18 6.95 -12.26 -1.87
C LEU A 18 6.63 -11.35 -3.06
N GLY A 19 7.05 -11.73 -4.27
CA GLY A 19 6.73 -11.03 -5.52
C GLY A 19 5.23 -11.03 -5.81
N ALA A 20 4.58 -12.19 -5.69
CA ALA A 20 3.14 -12.33 -5.85
C ALA A 20 2.36 -11.51 -4.81
N LEU A 21 2.79 -11.53 -3.55
CA LEU A 21 2.22 -10.70 -2.48
C LEU A 21 2.37 -9.21 -2.81
N THR A 22 3.54 -8.77 -3.25
CA THR A 22 3.81 -7.36 -3.62
C THR A 22 2.92 -6.91 -4.76
N LEU A 23 2.79 -7.73 -5.80
CA LEU A 23 1.92 -7.45 -6.95
C LEU A 23 0.45 -7.41 -6.53
N SER A 24 0.01 -8.37 -5.71
CA SER A 24 -1.33 -8.38 -5.14
C SER A 24 -1.59 -7.12 -4.31
N ALA A 25 -0.64 -6.71 -3.46
CA ALA A 25 -0.73 -5.50 -2.65
C ALA A 25 -0.79 -4.22 -3.50
N PHE A 26 -0.03 -4.16 -4.60
CA PHE A 26 -0.10 -3.05 -5.55
C PHE A 26 -1.46 -2.98 -6.25
N LEU A 27 -2.00 -4.11 -6.73
CA LEU A 27 -3.29 -4.17 -7.42
C LEU A 27 -4.49 -4.00 -6.47
N ALA A 28 -4.34 -4.37 -5.19
CA ALA A 28 -5.37 -4.15 -4.18
C ALA A 28 -5.62 -2.66 -3.91
N ALA A 29 -4.66 -1.78 -4.24
CA ALA A 29 -4.82 -0.33 -4.19
C ALA A 29 -5.50 0.26 -5.44
N THR A 30 -6.04 -0.58 -6.34
CA THR A 30 -6.71 -0.12 -7.57
C THR A 30 -8.06 -0.79 -7.84
N LEU A 31 -8.22 -2.10 -7.57
CA LEU A 31 -9.35 -2.86 -8.12
C LEU A 31 -10.00 -3.92 -7.21
N LEU A 32 -9.26 -4.51 -6.26
CA LEU A 32 -9.74 -5.68 -5.48
C LEU A 32 -9.68 -5.42 -3.97
N PRO A 33 -10.79 -5.05 -3.31
CA PRO A 33 -10.82 -4.87 -1.87
C PRO A 33 -10.53 -6.20 -1.14
N GLY A 34 -9.59 -6.18 -0.20
CA GLY A 34 -9.28 -7.31 0.69
C GLY A 34 -8.36 -8.40 0.11
N GLY A 35 -7.96 -8.31 -1.16
CA GLY A 35 -7.16 -9.37 -1.80
C GLY A 35 -5.74 -9.51 -1.24
N SER A 36 -5.10 -8.39 -0.90
CA SER A 36 -3.72 -8.39 -0.38
C SER A 36 -3.62 -8.87 1.06
N GLU A 37 -4.67 -8.68 1.83
CA GLU A 37 -4.79 -9.07 3.23
C GLU A 37 -4.91 -10.59 3.35
N VAL A 38 -5.73 -11.21 2.51
CA VAL A 38 -5.84 -12.67 2.40
C VAL A 38 -4.52 -13.27 1.90
N ALA A 39 -3.88 -12.65 0.91
CA ALA A 39 -2.58 -13.10 0.41
C ALA A 39 -1.50 -13.04 1.49
N LEU A 40 -1.44 -11.94 2.26
CA LEU A 40 -0.51 -11.81 3.38
C LEU A 40 -0.80 -12.87 4.44
N ALA A 41 -2.05 -13.03 4.86
CA ALA A 41 -2.44 -14.00 5.88
C ALA A 41 -2.08 -15.44 5.48
N GLY A 42 -2.37 -15.81 4.23
CA GLY A 42 -2.01 -17.13 3.69
C GLY A 42 -0.50 -17.36 3.64
N LEU A 43 0.28 -16.35 3.24
CA LEU A 43 1.74 -16.43 3.24
C LEU A 43 2.29 -16.61 4.66
N LEU A 44 1.82 -15.81 5.62
CA LEU A 44 2.29 -15.89 7.01
C LEU A 44 1.89 -17.20 7.70
N ALA A 45 0.72 -17.76 7.37
CA ALA A 45 0.28 -19.05 7.88
C ALA A 45 1.17 -20.21 7.39
N LEU A 46 1.67 -20.13 6.16
CA LEU A 46 2.55 -21.16 5.57
C LEU A 46 4.02 -20.93 5.89
N ARG A 47 4.46 -19.67 5.97
CA ARG A 47 5.85 -19.23 6.05
C ARG A 47 6.00 -18.08 7.06
N PRO A 48 5.82 -18.35 8.37
CA PRO A 48 5.90 -17.32 9.41
C PRO A 48 7.30 -16.68 9.52
N ASP A 49 8.34 -17.37 9.04
CA ASP A 49 9.71 -16.86 8.94
C ASP A 49 9.86 -15.66 7.99
N LEU A 50 8.91 -15.48 7.06
CA LEU A 50 8.90 -14.38 6.08
C LEU A 50 8.14 -13.14 6.57
N SER A 51 7.79 -13.04 7.85
CA SER A 51 6.91 -11.97 8.34
C SER A 51 7.40 -10.56 8.02
N LEU A 52 8.65 -10.25 8.37
CA LEU A 52 9.25 -8.95 8.14
C LEU A 52 9.35 -8.58 6.65
N PRO A 53 9.91 -9.42 5.76
CA PRO A 53 9.96 -9.11 4.33
C PRO A 53 8.55 -9.03 3.71
N ALA A 54 7.61 -9.88 4.11
CA ALA A 54 6.23 -9.85 3.62
C ALA A 54 5.53 -8.54 4.01
N LEU A 55 5.65 -8.12 5.27
CA LEU A 55 5.11 -6.84 5.76
C LEU A 55 5.70 -5.65 5.01
N THR A 56 7.02 -5.64 4.83
CA THR A 56 7.74 -4.56 4.16
C THR A 56 7.31 -4.45 2.71
N LEU A 57 7.36 -5.55 1.97
CA LEU A 57 7.05 -5.58 0.55
C LEU A 57 5.57 -5.36 0.25
N ALA A 58 4.66 -5.92 1.07
CA ALA A 58 3.23 -5.62 0.95
C ALA A 58 2.96 -4.13 1.19
N THR A 59 3.58 -3.53 2.21
CA THR A 59 3.44 -2.09 2.49
C THR A 59 3.95 -1.24 1.33
N LEU A 60 5.13 -1.58 0.79
CA LEU A 60 5.71 -0.88 -0.36
C LEU A 60 4.84 -1.01 -1.61
N GLY A 61 4.39 -2.23 -1.94
CA GLY A 61 3.52 -2.48 -3.09
C GLY A 61 2.21 -1.69 -2.98
N ASN A 62 1.55 -1.74 -1.82
CA ASN A 62 0.28 -1.04 -1.63
C ASN A 62 0.46 0.50 -1.60
N THR A 63 1.56 0.99 -1.03
CA THR A 63 1.89 2.43 -1.05
C THR A 63 2.15 2.90 -2.48
N ALA A 64 2.90 2.12 -3.27
CA ALA A 64 3.15 2.41 -4.67
C ALA A 64 1.85 2.44 -5.48
N GLY A 65 0.95 1.49 -5.26
CA GLY A 65 -0.38 1.49 -5.88
C GLY A 65 -1.21 2.73 -5.50
N GLY A 66 -1.22 3.12 -4.22
CA GLY A 66 -1.86 4.35 -3.76
C GLY A 66 -1.25 5.62 -4.36
N MET A 67 0.08 5.66 -4.54
CA MET A 67 0.78 6.76 -5.21
C MET A 67 0.47 6.83 -6.71
N SER A 68 0.23 5.69 -7.38
CA SER A 68 -0.30 5.67 -8.74
C SER A 68 -1.69 6.32 -8.81
N SER A 69 -2.59 5.98 -7.87
CA SER A 69 -3.92 6.60 -7.75
C SER A 69 -3.82 8.12 -7.47
N TYR A 70 -2.90 8.54 -6.61
CA TYR A 70 -2.59 9.96 -6.41
C TYR A 70 -2.08 10.65 -7.68
N ALA A 71 -1.19 10.01 -8.44
CA ALA A 71 -0.66 10.55 -9.69
C ALA A 71 -1.78 10.71 -10.73
N LEU A 72 -2.66 9.72 -10.87
CA LEU A 72 -3.87 9.82 -11.69
C LEU A 72 -4.76 10.98 -11.24
N GLY A 73 -4.97 11.15 -9.93
CA GLY A 73 -5.69 12.29 -9.38
C GLY A 73 -5.09 13.65 -9.75
N ARG A 74 -3.76 13.77 -9.83
CA ARG A 74 -3.09 15.02 -10.25
C ARG A 74 -3.31 15.36 -11.73
N LEU A 75 -3.52 14.35 -12.57
CA LEU A 75 -3.79 14.52 -14.01
C LEU A 75 -5.23 14.97 -14.27
N LEU A 76 -6.15 14.71 -13.34
CA LEU A 76 -7.54 15.17 -13.45
C LEU A 76 -7.62 16.70 -13.31
N PRO A 77 -8.56 17.35 -14.03
CA PRO A 77 -8.82 18.77 -13.83
C PRO A 77 -9.25 19.01 -12.39
N ARG A 78 -8.84 20.16 -11.84
CA ARG A 78 -9.31 20.59 -10.51
C ARG A 78 -10.83 20.71 -10.57
N LYS A 79 -11.53 19.81 -9.89
CA LYS A 79 -12.97 19.91 -9.69
C LYS A 79 -13.27 20.95 -8.62
N GLU A 80 -14.42 21.62 -8.76
CA GLU A 80 -14.98 22.40 -7.67
C GLU A 80 -15.14 21.53 -6.42
N ALA A 81 -14.95 22.15 -5.25
CA ALA A 81 -14.88 21.43 -3.98
C ALA A 81 -16.23 20.80 -3.65
N SER A 82 -16.39 19.51 -3.95
CA SER A 82 -17.45 18.72 -3.32
C SER A 82 -17.22 18.68 -1.80
N PRO A 83 -18.26 18.52 -0.97
CA PRO A 83 -18.10 18.46 0.50
C PRO A 83 -17.06 17.42 0.96
N ARG A 84 -16.92 16.31 0.20
CA ARG A 84 -15.92 15.27 0.45
C ARG A 84 -14.49 15.75 0.13
N LEU A 85 -14.32 16.49 -0.96
CA LEU A 85 -13.02 17.06 -1.34
C LEU A 85 -12.59 18.15 -0.35
N GLU A 86 -13.55 18.94 0.15
CA GLU A 86 -13.29 19.97 1.16
C GLU A 86 -12.84 19.36 2.49
N LEU A 87 -13.41 18.23 2.89
CA LEU A 87 -12.98 17.48 4.07
C LEU A 87 -11.51 17.05 3.95
N VAL A 88 -11.11 16.51 2.79
CA VAL A 88 -9.72 16.12 2.50
C VAL A 88 -8.81 17.35 2.49
N ARG A 89 -9.26 18.47 1.91
CA ARG A 89 -8.50 19.73 1.89
C ARG A 89 -8.25 20.26 3.30
N ARG A 90 -9.26 20.23 4.16
CA ARG A 90 -9.18 20.71 5.55
C ARG A 90 -8.22 19.88 6.41
N HIS A 91 -8.22 18.56 6.24
CA HIS A 91 -7.35 17.66 7.02
C HIS A 91 -5.97 17.49 6.39
N GLY A 92 -5.80 17.80 5.10
CA GLY A 92 -4.54 17.65 4.38
C GLY A 92 -4.13 16.19 4.20
N SER A 93 -2.83 15.94 4.06
CA SER A 93 -2.28 14.61 3.84
C SER A 93 -2.43 13.61 5.01
N PRO A 94 -2.54 13.99 6.29
CA PRO A 94 -2.79 13.05 7.39
C PRO A 94 -4.04 12.18 7.23
N ILE A 95 -5.07 12.65 6.50
CA ILE A 95 -6.27 11.84 6.24
C ILE A 95 -5.96 10.55 5.47
N LEU A 96 -4.81 10.48 4.80
CA LEU A 96 -4.32 9.29 4.10
C LEU A 96 -3.88 8.17 5.04
N LEU A 97 -3.78 8.40 6.36
CA LEU A 97 -3.74 7.30 7.33
C LEU A 97 -4.96 6.38 7.20
N LEU A 98 -6.11 6.97 6.88
CA LEU A 98 -7.35 6.23 6.65
C LEU A 98 -7.36 5.52 5.28
N SER A 99 -6.27 5.59 4.50
CA SER A 99 -6.14 4.86 3.25
C SER A 99 -6.05 3.34 3.41
N TRP A 100 -5.96 2.87 4.65
CA TRP A 100 -6.05 1.46 4.99
C TRP A 100 -7.47 0.87 4.88
N VAL A 101 -8.52 1.71 4.85
CA VAL A 101 -9.91 1.23 4.77
C VAL A 101 -10.21 0.80 3.33
N PRO A 102 -10.67 -0.45 3.09
CA PRO A 102 -11.02 -0.92 1.75
C PRO A 102 -12.02 0.02 1.07
N LEU A 103 -11.88 0.23 -0.25
CA LEU A 103 -12.68 1.15 -1.11
C LEU A 103 -12.49 2.64 -0.81
N LEU A 104 -12.47 3.03 0.46
CA LEU A 104 -12.28 4.43 0.89
C LEU A 104 -10.86 4.91 0.60
N GLY A 105 -9.87 4.03 0.75
CA GLY A 105 -8.48 4.45 0.70
C GLY A 105 -8.02 4.98 -0.66
N ASP A 106 -8.41 4.32 -1.74
CA ASP A 106 -7.99 4.75 -3.08
C ASP A 106 -8.71 6.03 -3.52
N ALA A 107 -9.97 6.21 -3.09
CA ALA A 107 -10.69 7.46 -3.27
C ALA A 107 -9.98 8.63 -2.54
N LEU A 108 -9.45 8.40 -1.34
CA LEU A 108 -8.66 9.40 -0.61
C LEU A 108 -7.33 9.70 -1.33
N CYS A 109 -6.65 8.68 -1.87
CA CYS A 109 -5.42 8.84 -2.67
C CYS A 109 -5.67 9.71 -3.91
N VAL A 110 -6.72 9.41 -4.68
CA VAL A 110 -7.11 10.21 -5.85
C VAL A 110 -7.49 11.63 -5.44
N ALA A 111 -8.29 11.81 -4.37
CA ALA A 111 -8.69 13.12 -3.87
C ALA A 111 -7.49 13.98 -3.46
N ALA A 112 -6.50 13.40 -2.78
CA ALA A 112 -5.24 14.07 -2.46
C ALA A 112 -4.47 14.52 -3.72
N GLY A 113 -4.55 13.71 -4.79
CA GLY A 113 -4.01 14.05 -6.10
C GLY A 113 -4.74 15.24 -6.75
N VAL A 114 -6.07 15.20 -6.81
CA VAL A 114 -6.90 16.28 -7.36
C VAL A 114 -6.64 17.61 -6.63
N LEU A 115 -6.46 17.54 -5.30
CA LEU A 115 -6.13 18.70 -4.46
C LEU A 115 -4.67 19.13 -4.55
N ARG A 116 -3.81 18.34 -5.20
CA ARG A 116 -2.36 18.56 -5.34
C ARG A 116 -1.65 18.72 -3.98
N LEU A 117 -2.04 17.90 -2.99
CA LEU A 117 -1.35 17.83 -1.71
C LEU A 117 0.11 17.40 -1.91
N SER A 118 1.01 17.69 -0.97
CA SER A 118 2.44 17.38 -1.13
C SER A 118 2.68 15.88 -1.27
N GLY A 119 3.32 15.48 -2.37
CA GLY A 119 3.49 14.06 -2.72
C GLY A 119 4.28 13.27 -1.68
N LEU A 120 5.34 13.88 -1.11
CA LEU A 120 6.14 13.23 -0.05
C LEU A 120 5.31 12.99 1.22
N SER A 121 4.50 13.97 1.63
CA SER A 121 3.64 13.78 2.81
C SER A 121 2.57 12.73 2.54
N CYS A 122 2.00 12.71 1.34
CA CYS A 122 1.05 11.67 0.95
C CYS A 122 1.69 10.27 1.01
N LEU A 123 2.90 10.12 0.47
CA LEU A 123 3.65 8.87 0.51
C LEU A 123 3.85 8.39 1.96
N VAL A 124 4.32 9.27 2.85
CA VAL A 124 4.57 8.92 4.26
C VAL A 124 3.28 8.48 4.96
N TRP A 125 2.19 9.24 4.83
CA TRP A 125 0.93 8.91 5.49
C TRP A 125 0.26 7.65 4.92
N MET A 126 0.37 7.42 3.61
CA MET A 126 -0.08 6.17 2.99
C MET A 126 0.73 4.97 3.49
N ALA A 127 2.06 5.09 3.53
CA ALA A 127 2.93 4.03 4.03
C ALA A 127 2.64 3.68 5.48
N LEU A 128 2.42 4.70 6.33
CA LEU A 128 2.04 4.49 7.72
C LEU A 128 0.69 3.79 7.85
N GLY A 129 -0.36 4.29 7.17
CA GLY A 129 -1.70 3.69 7.25
C GLY A 129 -1.73 2.25 6.73
N LYS A 130 -1.14 2.01 5.55
CA LYS A 130 -1.10 0.68 4.92
C LYS A 130 -0.20 -0.29 5.69
N GLY A 131 0.92 0.20 6.23
CA GLY A 131 1.80 -0.57 7.10
C GLY A 131 1.13 -0.98 8.41
N LEU A 132 0.38 -0.08 9.05
CA LEU A 132 -0.41 -0.40 10.25
C LEU A 132 -1.41 -1.52 9.98
N ARG A 133 -2.12 -1.50 8.84
CA ARG A 133 -3.05 -2.58 8.46
C ARG A 133 -2.37 -3.94 8.45
N TYR A 134 -1.25 -4.04 7.74
CA TYR A 134 -0.55 -5.30 7.60
C TYR A 134 0.09 -5.74 8.92
N GLY A 135 0.61 -4.80 9.70
CA GLY A 135 1.10 -5.06 11.06
C GLY A 135 0.04 -5.66 11.97
N VAL A 136 -1.18 -5.11 11.97
CA VAL A 136 -2.33 -5.66 12.74
C VAL A 136 -2.67 -7.08 12.28
N ILE A 137 -2.68 -7.35 10.97
CA ILE A 137 -2.96 -8.69 10.44
C ILE A 137 -1.88 -9.67 10.89
N ALA A 138 -0.60 -9.30 10.76
CA ALA A 138 0.51 -10.16 11.18
C ALA A 138 0.46 -10.43 12.69
N SER A 139 0.19 -9.42 13.53
CA SER A 139 0.11 -9.61 14.98
C SER A 139 -1.08 -10.45 15.45
N LEU A 140 -2.12 -10.60 14.62
CA LEU A 140 -3.25 -11.49 14.93
C LEU A 140 -3.00 -12.95 14.52
N LEU A 141 -1.99 -13.20 13.69
CA LEU A 141 -1.66 -14.51 13.13
C LEU A 141 -0.44 -15.17 13.78
N GLN A 142 0.36 -14.40 14.53
CA GLN A 142 1.61 -14.83 15.18
C GLN A 142 1.47 -14.70 16.70
#